data_AF-F4XHQ0-F1
#
_entry.id   AF-F4XHQ0-F1
#
_cell.length_a   1.000
_cell.length_b   1.000
_cell.length_c   1.000
_cell.angle_alpha   90.00
_cell.angle_beta   90.00
_cell.angle_gamma   90.00
#
_symmetry.space_group_name_H-M   'P 1'
#
loop_
_entity.id
_entity.type
_entity.pdbx_description
1 polymer ?
#
loop_
_entity_poly.entity_id
_entity_poly.type
_entity_poly.pdbx_seq_one_letter_code
_entity_poly.pdbx_strand_id
1 'polypeptide(L)'
;MNGKYDEIMGLPHHVSKTRPQMPMSDRAAQFAPFAALTGYDSAIKETGRLTDERIELDEGALTALNMRYQLLMDALDEEPEVEITYFKPDERKAGGAYVTATGAVIKVDDFERLITMQDGTKIPMDDILSIDGELFLSLE
;
A
#
# COMPACT_ATOMS: atom_id res chain seq x y z
N MET A 1 26.60 20.84 -52.19
CA MET A 1 27.48 20.85 -51.02
C MET A 1 27.77 19.41 -50.67
N ASN A 2 28.87 18.86 -51.18
CA ASN A 2 29.34 17.56 -50.69
C ASN A 2 30.14 17.83 -49.42
N GLY A 3 29.66 17.29 -48.30
CA GLY A 3 30.38 17.36 -47.04
C GLY A 3 31.62 16.47 -47.12
N LYS A 4 32.69 16.84 -46.43
CA LYS A 4 33.95 16.06 -46.34
C LYS A 4 33.80 14.60 -45.86
N TYR A 5 32.58 14.15 -45.56
CA TYR A 5 32.27 12.84 -45.00
C TYR A 5 31.30 12.02 -45.86
N ASP A 6 30.85 12.52 -47.03
CA ASP A 6 29.94 11.77 -47.91
C ASP A 6 30.57 10.47 -48.43
N GLU A 7 31.90 10.42 -48.56
CA GLU A 7 32.66 9.26 -49.01
C GLU A 7 32.69 8.10 -48.00
N ILE A 8 32.37 8.36 -46.72
CA ILE A 8 32.42 7.35 -45.65
C ILE A 8 31.04 6.94 -45.10
N MET A 9 29.97 7.66 -45.44
CA MET A 9 28.62 7.35 -44.93
C MET A 9 28.04 6.01 -45.41
N GLY A 10 28.52 5.49 -46.55
CA GLY A 10 28.03 4.26 -47.17
C GLY A 10 28.96 3.05 -47.06
N LEU A 11 30.08 3.17 -46.34
CA LEU A 11 31.03 2.05 -46.23
C LEU A 11 30.43 0.90 -45.41
N PRO A 12 30.60 -0.36 -45.84
CA PRO A 12 30.08 -1.50 -45.10
C PRO A 12 30.72 -1.54 -43.73
N HIS A 13 29.88 -1.64 -42.70
CA HIS A 13 30.36 -1.74 -41.34
C HIS A 13 31.15 -3.03 -41.18
N HIS A 14 32.37 -2.95 -40.64
CA HIS A 14 33.17 -4.14 -40.38
C HIS A 14 32.44 -5.05 -39.38
N VAL A 15 32.31 -6.33 -39.74
CA VAL A 15 31.77 -7.39 -38.88
C VAL A 15 32.86 -8.45 -38.74
N SER A 16 33.20 -8.80 -37.50
CA SER A 16 34.18 -9.84 -37.24
C SER A 16 33.69 -11.19 -37.76
N LYS A 17 34.55 -11.90 -38.48
CA LYS A 17 34.24 -13.25 -39.01
C LYS A 17 34.32 -14.34 -37.94
N THR A 18 35.09 -14.12 -36.87
CA THR A 18 35.38 -15.10 -35.81
C THR A 18 34.63 -14.83 -34.52
N ARG A 19 34.16 -13.61 -34.30
CA ARG A 19 33.36 -13.24 -33.11
C ARG A 19 31.98 -12.79 -33.56
N PRO A 20 30.92 -13.58 -33.29
CA PRO A 20 29.56 -13.18 -33.64
C PRO A 20 29.20 -11.89 -32.89
N GLN A 21 28.45 -11.01 -33.56
CA GLN A 21 27.94 -9.81 -32.90
C GLN A 21 26.90 -10.20 -31.86
N MET A 22 26.94 -9.49 -30.73
CA MET A 22 25.94 -9.62 -29.68
C MET A 22 24.54 -9.31 -30.25
N PRO A 23 23.53 -10.18 -30.00
CA PRO A 23 22.17 -9.99 -30.48
C PRO A 23 21.55 -8.71 -29.91
N MET A 24 20.57 -8.14 -30.62
CA MET A 24 19.95 -6.87 -30.25
C MET A 24 19.33 -6.87 -28.84
N SER A 25 18.83 -8.02 -28.37
CA SER A 25 18.32 -8.19 -26.99
C SER A 25 19.39 -7.91 -25.94
N ASP A 26 20.60 -8.45 -26.15
CA ASP A 26 21.70 -8.37 -25.19
C ASP A 26 22.36 -6.99 -25.22
N ARG A 27 22.23 -6.25 -26.34
CA ARG A 27 22.63 -4.83 -26.42
C ARG A 27 21.78 -3.95 -25.49
N ALA A 28 20.48 -4.24 -25.35
CA ALA A 28 19.59 -3.47 -24.48
C ALA A 28 19.94 -3.64 -22.99
N ALA A 29 20.49 -4.80 -22.60
CA ALA A 29 20.93 -5.08 -21.24
C ALA A 29 22.10 -4.18 -20.77
N GLN A 30 22.87 -3.57 -21.70
CA GLN A 30 23.92 -2.61 -21.35
C GLN A 30 23.36 -1.26 -20.87
N PHE A 31 22.11 -0.95 -21.23
CA PHE A 31 21.37 0.24 -20.78
C PHE A 31 20.29 -0.11 -19.74
N ALA A 32 20.16 -1.39 -19.38
CA ALA A 32 19.28 -1.79 -18.29
C ALA A 32 19.95 -1.43 -16.96
N PRO A 33 19.22 -0.84 -16.00
CA PRO A 33 19.74 -0.68 -14.64
C PRO A 33 20.16 -2.04 -14.08
N PHE A 34 21.30 -2.06 -13.36
CA PHE A 34 22.04 -3.22 -12.87
C PHE A 34 21.17 -4.44 -12.50
N ALA A 35 20.98 -5.38 -13.44
CA ALA A 35 20.27 -6.63 -13.23
C ALA A 35 21.22 -7.70 -12.65
N ALA A 36 21.66 -7.50 -11.41
CA ALA A 36 22.47 -8.48 -10.65
C ALA A 36 21.64 -9.28 -9.62
N LEU A 37 20.31 -9.20 -9.67
CA LEU A 37 19.43 -9.94 -8.77
C LEU A 37 18.33 -10.65 -9.58
N THR A 38 18.59 -11.93 -9.90
CA THR A 38 17.56 -12.91 -10.32
C THR A 38 16.63 -13.27 -9.16
N GLY A 39 16.15 -12.24 -8.46
CA GLY A 39 15.18 -12.23 -7.37
C GLY A 39 14.37 -10.92 -7.36
N TYR A 40 14.51 -10.08 -8.39
CA TYR A 40 13.83 -8.80 -8.48
C TYR A 40 12.40 -8.89 -9.02
N ASP A 41 11.98 -10.01 -9.62
CA ASP A 41 10.55 -10.25 -9.90
C ASP A 41 9.76 -10.56 -8.62
N SER A 42 10.40 -11.19 -7.64
CA SER A 42 9.86 -11.25 -6.28
C SER A 42 9.94 -9.89 -5.60
N ALA A 43 10.99 -9.07 -5.82
CA ALA A 43 11.11 -7.75 -5.20
C ALA A 43 10.13 -6.72 -5.78
N ILE A 44 9.82 -6.74 -7.07
CA ILE A 44 8.84 -5.83 -7.70
C ILE A 44 7.40 -6.22 -7.29
N LYS A 45 7.12 -7.53 -7.15
CA LYS A 45 5.86 -7.98 -6.52
C LYS A 45 5.82 -7.74 -5.00
N GLU A 46 6.98 -7.60 -4.35
CA GLU A 46 7.08 -7.28 -2.92
C GLU A 46 7.05 -5.76 -2.66
N THR A 47 7.47 -4.90 -3.61
CA THR A 47 7.25 -3.44 -3.53
C THR A 47 5.80 -3.05 -3.84
N GLY A 48 4.95 -4.01 -4.16
CA GLY A 48 3.50 -3.89 -4.24
C GLY A 48 2.76 -4.50 -3.03
N ARG A 49 3.49 -4.87 -1.97
CA ARG A 49 2.89 -5.07 -0.65
C ARG A 49 3.01 -3.75 0.09
N LEU A 50 1.90 -3.01 0.18
CA LEU A 50 1.69 -1.97 1.16
C LEU A 50 1.98 -2.56 2.55
N THR A 51 3.23 -2.47 3.01
CA THR A 51 3.49 -2.34 4.43
C THR A 51 3.26 -0.87 4.71
N ASP A 52 2.01 -0.50 4.96
CA ASP A 52 1.76 0.82 5.51
C ASP A 52 2.45 0.84 6.89
N GLU A 53 3.42 1.72 7.07
CA GLU A 53 3.87 2.07 8.41
C GLU A 53 2.63 2.57 9.17
N ARG A 54 2.51 2.27 10.48
CA ARG A 54 1.41 2.77 11.30
C ARG A 54 1.35 4.29 11.14
N ILE A 55 0.28 4.78 10.53
CA ILE A 55 0.01 6.20 10.37
C ILE A 55 -0.18 6.76 11.79
N GLU A 56 0.74 7.64 12.20
CA GLU A 56 0.55 8.43 13.40
C GLU A 56 -0.51 9.50 13.12
N LEU A 57 -1.64 9.39 13.82
CA LEU A 57 -2.68 10.42 13.80
C LEU A 57 -2.14 11.67 14.49
N ASP A 58 -2.33 12.84 13.86
CA ASP A 58 -2.07 14.11 14.53
C ASP A 58 -3.12 14.38 15.62
N GLU A 59 -2.88 15.37 16.48
CA GLU A 59 -3.78 15.69 17.59
C GLU A 59 -5.21 16.02 17.12
N GLY A 60 -5.32 16.63 15.94
CA GLY A 60 -6.61 16.95 15.32
C GLY A 60 -7.38 15.71 14.90
N ALA A 61 -6.73 14.78 14.20
CA ALA A 61 -7.31 13.53 13.75
C ALA A 61 -7.65 12.62 14.93
N LEU A 62 -6.82 12.59 15.98
CA LEU A 62 -7.13 11.87 17.22
C LEU A 62 -8.38 12.44 17.91
N THR A 63 -8.50 13.77 17.95
CA THR A 63 -9.69 14.43 18.50
C THR A 63 -10.93 14.10 17.68
N ALA A 64 -10.84 14.13 16.35
CA ALA A 64 -11.94 13.75 15.47
C ALA A 64 -12.34 12.27 15.65
N LEU A 65 -11.38 11.36 15.73
CA LEU A 65 -11.63 9.95 15.99
C LEU A 65 -12.30 9.72 17.35
N ASN A 66 -11.86 10.45 18.38
CA ASN A 66 -12.47 10.39 19.71
C ASN A 66 -13.91 10.91 19.71
N MET A 67 -14.23 11.96 18.95
CA MET A 67 -15.61 12.43 18.79
C MET A 67 -16.50 11.39 18.10
N ARG A 68 -15.99 10.74 17.05
CA ARG A 68 -16.71 9.65 16.38
C ARG A 68 -16.90 8.45 17.32
N TYR A 69 -15.90 8.13 18.13
CA TYR A 69 -16.02 7.09 19.15
C TYR A 69 -17.12 7.39 20.18
N GLN A 70 -17.20 8.63 20.69
CA GLN A 70 -18.25 9.03 21.63
C GLN A 70 -19.65 8.87 21.01
N LEU A 71 -19.84 9.32 19.77
CA LEU A 71 -21.11 9.15 19.08
C LEU A 71 -21.48 7.68 18.86
N LEU A 72 -20.48 6.84 18.54
CA LEU A 72 -20.68 5.40 18.43
C LEU A 72 -21.13 4.78 19.76
N MET A 73 -20.62 5.26 20.89
CA MET A 73 -21.04 4.84 22.23
C MET A 73 -22.48 5.26 22.53
N ASP A 74 -22.84 6.49 22.19
CA ASP A 74 -24.19 7.00 22.43
C ASP A 74 -25.25 6.25 21.60
N ALA A 75 -24.87 5.78 20.41
CA ALA A 75 -25.76 5.06 19.50
C ALA A 75 -25.61 3.53 19.57
N LEU A 76 -24.78 2.99 20.46
CA LEU A 76 -24.49 1.55 20.52
C LEU A 76 -25.75 0.69 20.70
N ASP A 77 -26.75 1.20 21.43
CA ASP A 77 -28.04 0.54 21.66
C ASP A 77 -28.84 0.31 20.35
N GLU A 78 -28.56 1.09 19.30
CA GLU A 78 -29.19 0.98 17.98
C GLU A 78 -28.41 0.06 17.03
N GLU A 79 -27.31 -0.54 17.48
CA GLU A 79 -26.40 -1.39 16.69
C GLU A 79 -25.98 -0.71 15.37
N PRO A 80 -25.28 0.44 15.42
CA PRO A 80 -25.06 1.29 14.26
C PRO A 80 -24.13 0.60 13.28
N GLU A 81 -24.48 0.66 11.99
CA GLU A 81 -23.62 0.17 10.91
C GLU A 81 -22.52 1.18 10.63
N VAL A 82 -21.27 0.74 10.79
CA VAL A 82 -20.08 1.57 10.60
C VAL A 82 -19.02 0.83 9.80
N GLU A 83 -18.13 1.61 9.21
CA GLU A 83 -16.95 1.17 8.48
C GLU A 83 -15.71 1.58 9.28
N ILE A 84 -15.01 0.61 9.85
CA ILE A 84 -13.82 0.83 10.68
C ILE A 84 -12.58 0.40 9.90
N THR A 85 -11.69 1.35 9.64
CA THR A 85 -10.36 1.07 9.07
C THR A 85 -9.35 0.92 10.20
N TYR A 86 -8.70 -0.23 10.31
CA TYR A 86 -7.74 -0.53 11.36
C TYR A 86 -6.49 -1.23 10.84
N PHE A 87 -5.38 -1.04 11.55
CA PHE A 87 -4.11 -1.66 11.25
C PHE A 87 -4.07 -3.10 11.76
N LYS A 88 -3.91 -4.06 10.85
CA LYS A 88 -3.73 -5.47 11.19
C LYS A 88 -2.24 -5.85 11.10
N PRO A 89 -1.55 -6.10 12.23
CA PRO A 89 -0.14 -6.51 12.19
C PRO A 89 0.01 -7.88 11.50
N ASP A 90 1.03 -8.03 10.64
CA ASP A 90 1.37 -9.31 10.01
C ASP A 90 2.31 -10.11 10.92
N GLU A 91 1.95 -11.36 11.25
CA GLU A 91 2.72 -12.24 12.13
C GLU A 91 4.13 -12.57 11.59
N ARG A 92 4.38 -12.37 10.30
CA ARG A 92 5.63 -12.80 9.64
C ARG A 92 6.59 -11.67 9.29
N LYS A 93 6.20 -10.39 9.41
CA LYS A 93 7.01 -9.24 9.00
C LYS A 93 6.89 -8.07 9.97
N ALA A 94 7.84 -7.13 9.91
CA ALA A 94 7.88 -5.93 10.74
C ALA A 94 6.85 -4.84 10.31
N GLY A 95 5.69 -5.25 9.80
CA GLY A 95 4.65 -4.36 9.27
C GLY A 95 3.27 -4.98 9.39
N GLY A 96 2.29 -4.36 8.77
CA GLY A 96 0.90 -4.82 8.73
C GLY A 96 0.18 -4.28 7.52
N ALA A 97 -1.13 -4.45 7.49
CA ALA A 97 -1.99 -3.91 6.44
C ALA A 97 -3.18 -3.20 7.08
N TYR A 98 -3.61 -2.08 6.49
CA TYR A 98 -4.89 -1.50 6.83
C TYR A 98 -6.01 -2.36 6.25
N VAL A 99 -6.92 -2.78 7.12
CA VAL A 99 -8.09 -3.56 6.78
C VAL A 99 -9.30 -2.75 7.19
N THR A 100 -10.29 -2.74 6.31
CA THR A 100 -11.56 -2.08 6.56
C THR A 100 -12.61 -3.14 6.86
N ALA A 101 -13.29 -2.99 8.00
CA ALA A 101 -14.39 -3.85 8.42
C ALA A 101 -15.68 -3.03 8.47
N THR A 102 -16.65 -3.45 7.68
CA THR A 102 -17.99 -2.84 7.64
C THR A 102 -18.97 -3.75 8.38
N GLY A 103 -19.74 -3.19 9.31
CA GLY A 103 -20.78 -3.93 10.00
C GLY A 103 -21.35 -3.19 11.20
N ALA A 104 -22.37 -3.79 11.82
CA ALA A 104 -22.97 -3.26 13.04
C ALA A 104 -22.06 -3.52 14.26
N VAL A 105 -21.89 -2.51 15.10
CA VAL A 105 -21.17 -2.68 16.38
C VAL A 105 -22.12 -3.22 17.44
N ILE A 106 -21.78 -4.38 18.01
CA ILE A 106 -22.61 -5.04 19.03
C ILE A 106 -22.08 -4.83 20.45
N LYS A 107 -20.79 -4.57 20.60
CA LYS A 107 -20.16 -4.38 21.91
C LYS A 107 -18.92 -3.53 21.77
N VAL A 108 -18.72 -2.64 22.73
CA VAL A 108 -17.46 -1.95 22.93
C VAL A 108 -16.99 -2.13 24.37
N ASP A 109 -15.73 -2.51 24.52
CA ASP A 109 -15.08 -2.74 25.80
C ASP A 109 -14.05 -1.63 26.04
N ASP A 110 -14.39 -0.67 26.90
CA ASP A 110 -13.54 0.49 27.20
C ASP A 110 -12.30 0.11 28.04
N PHE A 111 -12.41 -0.97 28.84
CA PHE A 111 -11.31 -1.48 29.65
C PHE A 111 -10.27 -2.21 28.79
N GLU A 112 -10.73 -3.11 27.91
CA GLU A 112 -9.86 -3.83 26.98
C GLU A 112 -9.52 -3.02 25.72
N ARG A 113 -10.12 -1.83 25.54
CA ARG A 113 -10.00 -0.98 24.36
C ARG A 113 -10.30 -1.76 23.07
N LEU A 114 -11.41 -2.50 23.07
CA LEU A 114 -11.78 -3.42 22.00
C LEU A 114 -13.20 -3.20 21.50
N ILE A 115 -13.36 -3.07 20.18
CA ILE A 115 -14.66 -3.01 19.51
C ILE A 115 -14.97 -4.40 18.94
N THR A 116 -16.18 -4.89 19.19
CA THR A 116 -16.68 -6.15 18.63
C THR A 116 -17.83 -5.88 17.67
N MET A 117 -17.62 -6.28 16.42
CA MET A 117 -18.60 -6.23 15.35
C MET A 117 -19.56 -7.43 15.40
N GLN A 118 -20.71 -7.34 14.75
CA GLN A 118 -21.73 -8.38 14.70
C GLN A 118 -21.23 -9.70 14.09
N ASP A 119 -20.26 -9.65 13.17
CA ASP A 119 -19.61 -10.81 12.55
C ASP A 119 -18.61 -11.52 13.50
N GLY A 120 -18.41 -10.98 14.71
CA GLY A 120 -17.46 -11.47 15.70
C GLY A 120 -16.04 -10.91 15.52
N THR A 121 -15.83 -10.01 14.55
CA THR A 121 -14.54 -9.34 14.35
C THR A 121 -14.24 -8.43 15.55
N LYS A 122 -13.04 -8.59 16.10
CA LYS A 122 -12.54 -7.84 17.25
C LYS A 122 -11.46 -6.86 16.79
N ILE A 123 -11.70 -5.57 17.01
CA ILE A 123 -10.86 -4.48 16.52
C ILE A 123 -10.29 -3.72 17.73
N PRO A 124 -8.96 -3.72 17.94
CA PRO A 124 -8.32 -2.91 18.97
C PRO A 124 -8.45 -1.41 18.63
N MET A 125 -8.89 -0.60 19.58
CA MET A 125 -9.04 0.85 19.37
C MET A 125 -7.70 1.53 19.05
N ASP A 126 -6.60 1.00 19.59
CA ASP A 126 -5.25 1.54 19.38
C ASP A 126 -4.71 1.34 17.96
N ASP A 127 -5.38 0.51 17.17
CA ASP A 127 -5.07 0.23 15.77
C ASP A 127 -6.06 0.90 14.80
N ILE A 128 -7.09 1.59 15.30
CA ILE A 128 -8.09 2.25 14.45
C ILE A 128 -7.50 3.52 13.84
N LEU A 129 -7.68 3.65 12.53
CA LEU A 129 -7.34 4.83 11.76
C LEU A 129 -8.54 5.76 11.57
N SER A 130 -9.68 5.20 11.14
CA SER A 130 -10.91 5.94 10.90
C SER A 130 -12.13 5.08 11.24
N ILE A 131 -13.21 5.76 11.60
CA ILE A 131 -14.54 5.19 11.80
C ILE A 131 -15.48 6.03 10.94
N ASP A 132 -16.04 5.45 9.90
CA ASP A 132 -16.94 6.10 8.95
C ASP A 132 -18.32 5.41 9.02
N GLY A 133 -19.38 6.04 8.51
CA GLY A 133 -20.74 5.50 8.63
C GLY A 133 -21.82 6.58 8.63
N GLU A 134 -23.07 6.17 8.44
CA GLU A 134 -24.22 7.09 8.33
C GLU A 134 -24.40 7.96 9.59
N LEU A 135 -24.00 7.42 10.75
CA LEU A 135 -24.04 8.11 12.04
C LEU A 135 -23.23 9.43 12.06
N PHE A 136 -22.17 9.50 11.25
CA PHE A 136 -21.22 10.62 11.26
C PHE A 136 -21.49 11.66 10.18
N LEU A 137 -22.54 11.49 9.35
CA LEU A 137 -22.91 12.46 8.30
C LEU A 137 -23.24 13.86 8.86
N SER A 138 -23.53 13.96 10.15
CA SER A 138 -23.77 15.24 10.84
C SER A 138 -22.49 15.99 11.23
N LEU A 139 -21.32 15.36 11.10
CA LEU A 139 -20.00 15.93 11.41
C LEU A 139 -19.27 16.48 10.17
N GLU A 140 -19.73 16.17 8.96
CA GLU A 140 -19.21 16.71 7.67
C GLU A 140 -19.93 18.00 7.26
#